data_AF-A0AA90ZKZ9-F1
#
_entry.id   AF-A0AA90ZKZ9-F1
#
_cell.length_a   1.000
_cell.length_b   1.000
_cell.length_c   1.000
_cell.angle_alpha   90.00
_cell.angle_beta   90.00
_cell.angle_gamma   90.00
#
_symmetry.space_group_name_H-M   'P 1'
#
loop_
_entity.id
_entity.type
_entity.pdbx_description
1 polymer ?
#
loop_
_entity_poly.entity_id
_entity_poly.type
_entity_poly.pdbx_seq_one_letter_code
_entity_poly.pdbx_strand_id
1 'polypeptide(L)'
;MLSPEGIRWFFGTFTANLQSPWLVWLLLISIAWGTLRASGLLNYDHKVYRQRNALRLVCLEFVLFIGVMLLLTLIPHAILLNVMGGYASSSFSRSILPYICLMVIVMAQSFGVVSQRLNSIEAMGEAMADGVRLSAPLFIIYILVIQLYSSVDYLF
;
A
#
# COMPACT_ATOMS: atom_id res chain seq x y z
N MET A 1 -16.87 -13.19 28.44
CA MET A 1 -16.32 -13.85 27.23
C MET A 1 -16.88 -15.25 27.02
N LEU A 2 -16.86 -16.13 28.02
CA LEU A 2 -17.41 -17.50 27.91
C LEU A 2 -18.94 -17.58 28.04
N SER A 3 -19.64 -16.43 28.14
CA SER A 3 -21.09 -16.43 28.05
C SER A 3 -21.54 -16.76 26.62
N PRO A 4 -22.69 -17.43 26.45
CA PRO A 4 -23.24 -17.72 25.11
C PRO A 4 -23.40 -16.46 24.24
N GLU A 5 -23.71 -15.30 24.81
CA GLU A 5 -23.75 -14.04 24.05
C GLU A 5 -22.38 -13.56 23.60
N GLY A 6 -21.35 -13.66 24.47
CA GLY A 6 -19.99 -13.23 24.14
C GLY A 6 -19.37 -14.07 23.03
N ILE A 7 -19.62 -15.39 23.03
CA ILE A 7 -19.18 -16.30 21.96
C ILE A 7 -19.89 -15.95 20.65
N ARG A 8 -21.22 -15.77 20.66
CA ARG A 8 -21.99 -15.38 19.47
C ARG A 8 -21.52 -14.04 18.89
N TRP A 9 -21.24 -13.07 19.75
CA TRP A 9 -20.69 -11.79 19.34
C TRP A 9 -19.32 -11.98 18.69
N PHE A 10 -18.35 -12.63 19.35
CA PHE A 10 -16.99 -12.83 18.83
C PHE A 10 -16.97 -13.46 17.43
N PHE A 11 -17.71 -14.55 17.23
CA PHE A 11 -17.79 -15.21 15.92
C PHE A 11 -18.58 -14.39 14.90
N GLY A 12 -19.56 -13.58 15.32
CA GLY A 12 -20.35 -12.71 14.46
C GLY A 12 -19.61 -11.49 13.95
N THR A 13 -18.74 -10.87 14.77
CA THR A 13 -17.95 -9.68 14.40
C THR A 13 -16.53 -10.00 13.94
N PHE A 14 -16.09 -11.27 13.98
CA PHE A 14 -14.71 -11.66 13.64
C PHE A 14 -14.20 -11.06 12.31
N THR A 15 -14.98 -11.22 11.23
CA THR A 15 -14.63 -10.70 9.90
C THR A 15 -14.67 -9.18 9.87
N ALA A 16 -15.64 -8.55 10.55
CA ALA A 16 -15.77 -7.10 10.61
C ALA A 16 -14.56 -6.46 11.32
N ASN A 17 -14.07 -7.08 12.39
CA ASN A 17 -12.86 -6.63 13.10
C ASN A 17 -11.60 -6.75 12.23
N LEU A 18 -11.54 -7.76 11.36
CA LEU A 18 -10.43 -7.94 10.43
C LEU A 18 -10.48 -6.99 9.23
N GLN A 19 -11.66 -6.62 8.76
CA GLN A 19 -11.90 -5.69 7.65
C GLN A 19 -11.59 -4.23 8.05
N SER A 20 -10.38 -3.97 8.55
CA SER A 20 -9.94 -2.65 8.90
C SER A 20 -9.03 -2.05 7.81
N PRO A 21 -9.01 -0.70 7.66
CA PRO A 21 -8.07 -0.02 6.77
C PRO A 21 -6.59 -0.36 7.05
N TRP A 22 -6.25 -0.69 8.30
CA TRP A 22 -4.88 -1.01 8.71
C TRP A 22 -4.36 -2.28 8.07
N LEU A 23 -5.20 -3.30 7.92
CA LEU A 23 -4.83 -4.53 7.24
C LEU A 23 -4.52 -4.27 5.76
N VAL A 24 -5.33 -3.42 5.12
CA VAL A 24 -5.12 -3.01 3.72
C VAL A 24 -3.81 -2.24 3.58
N TRP A 25 -3.53 -1.30 4.49
CA TRP A 25 -2.29 -0.53 4.47
C TRP A 25 -1.07 -1.42 4.68
N LEU A 26 -1.14 -2.38 5.61
CA LEU A 26 -0.09 -3.36 5.82
C LEU A 26 0.17 -4.15 4.54
N LEU A 27 -0.88 -4.65 3.88
CA LEU A 27 -0.76 -5.37 2.61
C LEU A 27 -0.09 -4.53 1.50
N LEU A 28 -0.55 -3.30 1.31
CA LEU A 28 -0.02 -2.42 0.26
C LEU A 28 1.43 -2.02 0.53
N ILE A 29 1.80 -1.75 1.78
CA ILE A 29 3.17 -1.47 2.18
C ILE A 29 4.06 -2.69 1.93
N SER A 30 3.60 -3.90 2.27
CA SER A 30 4.34 -5.12 2.02
C SER A 30 4.65 -5.34 0.53
N ILE A 31 3.65 -5.15 -0.34
CA ILE A 31 3.82 -5.26 -1.79
C ILE A 31 4.79 -4.19 -2.30
N ALA A 32 4.60 -2.93 -1.87
CA ALA A 32 5.47 -1.82 -2.25
C ALA A 32 6.92 -2.07 -1.81
N TRP A 33 7.13 -2.59 -0.60
CA TRP A 33 8.45 -2.91 -0.08
C TRP A 33 9.14 -4.04 -0.87
N GLY A 34 8.42 -5.11 -1.18
CA GLY A 34 8.93 -6.23 -1.98
C GLY A 34 9.40 -5.77 -3.36
N THR A 35 8.54 -5.02 -4.05
CA THR A 35 8.83 -4.47 -5.38
C THR A 35 9.99 -3.48 -5.37
N LEU A 36 10.04 -2.58 -4.38
CA LEU A 36 11.13 -1.63 -4.21
C LEU A 36 12.48 -2.33 -4.00
N ARG A 37 12.52 -3.36 -3.15
CA ARG A 37 13.74 -4.13 -2.89
C ARG A 37 14.22 -4.89 -4.13
N ALA A 38 13.31 -5.57 -4.83
CA ALA A 38 13.63 -6.36 -6.02
C ALA A 38 14.07 -5.49 -7.20
N SER A 39 13.47 -4.32 -7.37
CA SER A 39 13.81 -3.38 -8.45
C SER A 39 15.26 -2.88 -8.38
N GLY A 40 15.87 -2.88 -7.19
CA GLY A 40 17.20 -2.30 -6.97
C GLY A 40 17.22 -0.76 -7.03
N LEU A 41 16.07 -0.09 -7.01
CA LEU A 41 15.97 1.38 -7.04
C LEU A 41 16.74 2.03 -5.87
N LEU A 42 16.75 1.40 -4.70
CA LEU A 42 17.49 1.88 -3.53
C LEU A 42 19.01 1.75 -3.65
N ASN A 43 19.50 0.81 -4.47
CA ASN A 43 20.92 0.50 -4.65
C ASN A 43 21.38 0.85 -6.07
N TYR A 44 20.96 2.02 -6.56
CA TYR A 44 21.30 2.46 -7.91
C TYR A 44 22.77 2.92 -7.99
N ASP A 45 23.40 2.62 -9.11
CA ASP A 45 24.73 3.08 -9.51
C ASP A 45 24.62 4.05 -10.70
N HIS A 46 24.99 5.30 -10.46
CA HIS A 46 24.95 6.39 -11.44
C HIS A 46 25.87 6.17 -12.65
N LYS A 47 26.87 5.28 -12.54
CA LYS A 47 27.82 4.98 -13.63
C LYS A 47 27.20 4.12 -14.72
N VAL A 48 26.15 3.35 -14.41
CA VAL A 48 25.50 2.46 -15.36
C VAL A 48 24.48 3.25 -16.20
N TYR A 49 24.75 3.40 -17.49
CA TYR A 49 23.90 4.18 -18.41
C TYR A 49 22.42 3.75 -18.38
N ARG A 50 22.16 2.44 -18.31
CA ARG A 50 20.79 1.88 -18.21
C ARG A 50 20.05 2.36 -16.96
N GLN A 51 20.72 2.37 -15.81
CA GLN A 51 20.12 2.83 -14.55
C GLN A 51 19.88 4.34 -14.56
N ARG A 52 20.75 5.11 -15.22
CA ARG A 52 20.51 6.54 -15.44
C ARG A 52 19.27 6.81 -16.29
N ASN A 53 19.06 6.03 -17.35
CA ASN A 53 17.84 6.14 -18.16
C ASN A 53 16.60 5.70 -17.38
N ALA A 54 16.70 4.60 -16.62
CA ALA A 54 15.65 4.15 -15.73
C ALA A 54 15.27 5.23 -14.70
N LEU A 55 16.26 5.90 -14.10
CA LEU A 55 16.02 6.98 -13.14
C LEU A 55 15.32 8.19 -13.78
N ARG A 56 15.64 8.54 -15.03
CA ARG A 56 14.93 9.60 -15.77
C ARG A 56 13.47 9.24 -16.00
N LEU A 57 13.18 7.99 -16.36
CA LEU A 57 11.80 7.50 -16.51
C LEU A 57 11.06 7.58 -15.17
N VAL A 58 11.65 7.08 -14.09
CA VAL A 58 11.08 7.12 -12.74
C VAL A 58 10.79 8.54 -12.28
N CYS A 59 11.69 9.49 -12.58
CA CYS A 59 11.48 10.90 -12.28
C CYS A 59 10.30 11.49 -13.08
N LEU A 60 10.18 11.13 -14.36
CA LEU A 60 9.04 11.54 -15.20
C LEU A 60 7.73 10.96 -14.66
N GLU A 61 7.70 9.68 -14.29
CA GLU A 61 6.54 9.03 -13.68
C GLU A 61 6.14 9.72 -12.37
N PHE A 62 7.10 10.04 -11.51
CA PHE A 62 6.86 10.75 -10.26
C PHE A 62 6.21 12.12 -10.49
N VAL A 63 6.74 12.91 -11.43
CA VAL A 63 6.16 14.21 -11.80
C VAL A 63 4.76 14.04 -12.39
N LEU A 64 4.54 13.00 -13.19
CA LEU A 64 3.22 12.68 -13.75
C LEU A 64 2.22 12.32 -12.64
N PHE A 65 2.57 11.43 -11.72
CA PHE A 65 1.71 11.05 -10.60
C PHE A 65 1.35 12.25 -9.72
N ILE A 66 2.34 13.08 -9.36
CA ILE A 66 2.07 14.32 -8.63
C ILE A 66 1.18 15.25 -9.45
N GLY A 67 1.46 15.44 -10.74
CA GLY A 67 0.67 16.27 -11.64
C GLY A 67 -0.79 15.81 -11.70
N VAL A 68 -1.04 14.50 -11.81
CA VAL A 68 -2.39 13.91 -11.79
C VAL A 68 -3.07 14.14 -10.44
N MET A 69 -2.36 13.95 -9.32
CA MET A 69 -2.94 14.23 -7.99
C MET A 69 -3.27 15.70 -7.79
N LEU A 70 -2.41 16.62 -8.25
CA LEU A 70 -2.66 18.05 -8.21
C LEU A 70 -3.85 18.43 -9.12
N LEU A 71 -3.93 17.84 -10.31
CA LEU A 71 -5.05 18.03 -11.23
C LEU A 71 -6.39 17.60 -10.58
N LEU A 72 -6.38 16.44 -9.94
CA LEU A 72 -7.56 15.87 -9.26
C LEU A 72 -7.94 16.61 -7.96
N THR A 73 -7.03 17.39 -7.38
CA THR A 73 -7.27 18.16 -6.13
C THR A 73 -7.57 19.63 -6.38
N LEU A 74 -7.00 20.25 -7.42
CA LEU A 74 -7.07 21.69 -7.68
C LEU A 74 -8.12 22.09 -8.73
N ILE A 75 -8.57 21.17 -9.61
CA ILE A 75 -9.62 21.49 -10.57
C ILE A 75 -10.98 21.61 -9.85
N PRO A 76 -11.73 22.72 -10.02
CA PRO A 76 -12.96 23.00 -9.28
C PRO A 76 -14.16 22.12 -9.68
N HIS A 77 -13.99 21.18 -10.61
CA HIS A 77 -14.87 20.02 -10.80
C HIS A 77 -14.38 18.88 -9.89
N ALA A 78 -14.56 19.09 -8.58
CA ALA A 78 -14.03 18.27 -7.49
C ALA A 78 -14.69 16.88 -7.43
N ILE A 79 -14.10 15.88 -8.09
CA ILE A 79 -14.57 14.48 -7.99
C ILE A 79 -14.08 13.82 -6.68
N LEU A 80 -12.96 14.30 -6.09
CA LEU A 80 -12.33 13.72 -4.89
C LEU A 80 -12.39 14.60 -3.63
N LEU A 81 -12.75 15.88 -3.78
CA LEU A 81 -13.01 16.77 -2.65
C LEU A 81 -14.48 16.63 -2.25
N ASN A 82 -14.72 16.21 -1.01
CA ASN A 82 -16.07 16.14 -0.47
C ASN A 82 -16.69 17.55 -0.50
N VAL A 83 -17.94 17.65 -0.93
CA VAL A 83 -18.75 18.88 -1.05
C VAL A 83 -18.80 19.70 0.26
N MET A 84 -18.41 19.10 1.38
CA MET A 84 -18.44 19.66 2.74
C MET A 84 -17.14 20.31 3.26
N GLY A 85 -16.10 20.52 2.43
CA GLY A 85 -14.97 21.39 2.80
C GLY A 85 -14.11 20.94 4.00
N GLY A 86 -14.14 19.66 4.37
CA GLY A 86 -13.34 19.10 5.46
C GLY A 86 -12.13 18.32 4.95
N TYR A 87 -10.91 18.76 5.24
CA TYR A 87 -9.66 18.05 4.89
C TYR A 87 -9.54 16.66 5.55
N ALA A 88 -10.23 16.42 6.68
CA ALA A 88 -10.09 15.20 7.47
C ALA A 88 -10.97 14.01 7.02
N SER A 89 -12.08 14.23 6.32
CA SER A 89 -13.06 13.19 5.92
C SER A 89 -13.25 13.07 4.41
N SER A 90 -12.33 13.61 3.63
CA SER A 90 -12.37 13.53 2.16
C SER A 90 -11.91 12.15 1.67
N SER A 91 -12.44 11.69 0.54
CA SER A 91 -11.98 10.46 -0.13
C SER A 91 -10.47 10.48 -0.40
N PHE A 92 -9.91 11.69 -0.58
CA PHE A 92 -8.49 11.95 -0.72
C PHE A 92 -7.65 11.52 0.50
N SER A 93 -8.07 11.85 1.74
CA SER A 93 -7.30 11.49 2.93
C SER A 93 -7.27 9.97 3.16
N ARG A 94 -8.35 9.27 2.79
CA ARG A 94 -8.43 7.80 2.86
C ARG A 94 -7.63 7.11 1.75
N SER A 95 -7.48 7.75 0.58
CA SER A 95 -6.78 7.17 -0.56
C SER A 95 -5.29 7.50 -0.62
N ILE A 96 -4.79 8.41 0.21
CA ILE A 96 -3.41 8.92 0.09
C ILE A 96 -2.35 7.82 0.27
N LEU A 97 -2.50 6.96 1.28
CA LEU A 97 -1.55 5.88 1.54
C LEU A 97 -1.62 4.81 0.43
N PRO A 98 -2.80 4.29 0.04
CA PRO A 98 -2.91 3.40 -1.11
C PRO A 98 -2.31 3.98 -2.40
N TYR A 99 -2.49 5.27 -2.63
CA TYR A 99 -1.95 5.96 -3.79
C TYR A 99 -0.42 6.04 -3.77
N ILE A 100 0.17 6.38 -2.61
CA ILE A 100 1.64 6.40 -2.45
C ILE A 100 2.21 5.00 -2.68
N CYS A 101 1.58 3.96 -2.13
CA CYS A 101 2.01 2.57 -2.37
C CYS A 101 1.95 2.22 -3.86
N LEU A 102 0.87 2.59 -4.57
CA LEU A 102 0.75 2.39 -6.02
C LEU A 102 1.86 3.11 -6.79
N MET A 103 2.11 4.38 -6.46
CA MET A 103 3.17 5.18 -7.09
C MET A 103 4.54 4.52 -6.91
N VAL A 104 4.88 4.08 -5.69
CA VAL A 104 6.13 3.37 -5.40
C VAL A 104 6.24 2.06 -6.17
N ILE A 105 5.16 1.28 -6.23
CA ILE A 105 5.12 0.01 -6.97
C ILE A 105 5.40 0.25 -8.45
N VAL A 106 4.69 1.20 -9.08
CA VAL A 106 4.87 1.49 -10.52
C VAL A 106 6.29 1.97 -10.79
N MET A 107 6.79 2.93 -10.02
CA MET A 107 8.15 3.46 -10.17
C MET A 107 9.22 2.37 -9.99
N ALA A 108 9.07 1.51 -8.98
CA ALA A 108 10.00 0.40 -8.75
C ALA A 108 9.96 -0.61 -9.91
N GLN A 109 8.77 -0.97 -10.40
CA GLN A 109 8.62 -1.89 -11.53
C GLN A 109 9.22 -1.32 -12.82
N SER A 110 8.90 -0.07 -13.16
CA SER A 110 9.47 0.65 -14.30
C SER A 110 10.99 0.73 -14.23
N PHE A 111 11.55 1.04 -13.05
CA PHE A 111 12.99 1.00 -12.84
C PHE A 111 13.57 -0.39 -13.07
N GLY A 112 12.95 -1.41 -12.49
CA GLY A 112 13.39 -2.80 -12.59
C GLY A 112 13.40 -3.32 -14.02
N VAL A 113 12.38 -2.99 -14.81
CA VAL A 113 12.27 -3.38 -16.22
C VAL A 113 13.33 -2.66 -17.09
N VAL A 114 13.46 -1.34 -16.96
CA VAL A 114 14.43 -0.57 -17.77
C VAL A 114 15.88 -0.87 -17.38
N SER A 115 16.15 -1.12 -16.10
CA SER A 115 17.47 -1.56 -15.62
C SER A 115 17.76 -3.05 -15.88
N GLN A 116 16.81 -3.81 -16.44
CA GLN A 116 16.92 -5.25 -16.74
C GLN A 116 17.14 -6.12 -15.49
N ARG A 117 16.62 -5.67 -14.34
CA ARG A 117 16.55 -6.45 -13.10
C ARG A 117 15.28 -7.30 -13.03
N LEU A 118 14.17 -6.79 -13.57
CA LEU A 118 12.90 -7.48 -13.68
C LEU A 118 12.62 -7.77 -15.16
N ASN A 119 13.06 -8.94 -15.63
CA ASN A 119 13.06 -9.27 -17.07
C ASN A 119 11.82 -10.05 -17.54
N SER A 120 10.92 -10.43 -16.63
CA SER A 120 9.70 -11.17 -16.95
C SER A 120 8.55 -10.70 -16.07
N ILE A 121 7.32 -10.89 -16.58
CA ILE A 121 6.08 -10.65 -15.80
C ILE A 121 6.07 -11.52 -14.53
N GLU A 122 6.61 -12.74 -14.63
CA GLU A 122 6.80 -13.63 -13.49
C GLU A 122 7.72 -13.01 -12.43
N ALA A 123 8.85 -12.42 -12.82
CA ALA A 123 9.76 -11.75 -11.88
C ALA A 123 9.10 -10.52 -11.24
N MET A 124 8.25 -9.79 -11.97
CA MET A 124 7.49 -8.66 -11.44
C MET A 124 6.48 -9.13 -10.38
N GLY A 125 5.76 -10.21 -10.65
CA GLY A 125 4.80 -10.82 -9.73
C GLY A 125 5.47 -11.44 -8.50
N GLU A 126 6.58 -12.14 -8.68
CA GLU A 126 7.36 -12.73 -7.59
C GLU A 126 7.92 -11.65 -6.67
N ALA A 127 8.39 -10.52 -7.22
CA ALA A 127 8.83 -9.37 -6.43
C ALA A 127 7.72 -8.79 -5.54
N MET A 128 6.47 -8.76 -6.02
CA MET A 128 5.32 -8.36 -5.22
C MET A 128 5.01 -9.39 -4.12
N ALA A 129 4.98 -10.67 -4.50
CA ALA A 129 4.65 -11.76 -3.60
C ALA A 129 5.69 -11.92 -2.47
N ASP A 130 6.98 -11.75 -2.78
CA ASP A 130 8.07 -11.83 -1.81
C ASP A 130 7.97 -10.77 -0.71
N GLY A 131 7.48 -9.57 -1.05
CA GLY A 131 7.17 -8.54 -0.06
C GLY A 131 6.11 -9.00 0.95
N VAL A 132 5.04 -9.63 0.45
CA VAL A 132 3.97 -10.20 1.29
C VAL A 132 4.51 -11.36 2.12
N ARG A 133 5.28 -12.28 1.53
CA ARG A 133 5.90 -13.42 2.24
C ARG A 133 6.80 -12.97 3.38
N LEU A 134 7.63 -11.94 3.15
CA LEU A 134 8.51 -11.39 4.18
C LEU A 134 7.73 -10.77 5.35
N SER A 135 6.58 -10.17 5.05
CA SER A 135 5.68 -9.57 6.04
C SER A 135 4.62 -10.52 6.62
N ALA A 136 4.57 -11.79 6.18
CA ALA A 136 3.65 -12.81 6.69
C ALA A 136 3.52 -12.86 8.23
N PRO A 137 4.61 -12.81 9.03
CA PRO A 137 4.48 -12.79 10.49
C PRO A 137 3.72 -11.55 11.01
N LEU A 138 3.84 -10.40 10.34
CA LEU A 138 3.14 -9.17 10.74
C LEU A 138 1.62 -9.31 10.56
N PHE A 139 1.16 -9.99 9.50
CA PHE A 139 -0.26 -10.28 9.32
C PHE A 139 -0.82 -11.14 10.44
N ILE A 140 -0.08 -12.17 10.86
CA ILE A 140 -0.48 -13.06 11.95
C ILE A 140 -0.56 -12.26 13.27
N ILE A 141 0.47 -11.46 13.56
CA ILE A 141 0.48 -10.60 14.76
C ILE A 141 -0.70 -9.63 14.72
N TYR A 142 -0.96 -8.99 13.58
CA TYR A 142 -2.09 -8.08 13.42
C TYR A 142 -3.43 -8.75 13.72
N ILE A 143 -3.66 -9.96 13.17
CA ILE A 143 -4.89 -10.74 13.42
C ILE A 143 -5.08 -11.00 14.92
N LEU A 144 -4.01 -11.41 15.62
CA LEU A 144 -4.10 -11.68 17.06
C LEU A 144 -4.37 -10.41 17.87
N VAL A 145 -3.68 -9.31 17.54
CA VAL A 145 -3.80 -8.04 18.26
C VAL A 145 -5.19 -7.43 18.07
N ILE A 146 -5.73 -7.40 16.85
CA ILE A 146 -7.05 -6.79 16.61
C ILE A 146 -8.18 -7.59 17.23
N GLN A 147 -8.07 -8.93 17.26
CA GLN A 147 -9.04 -9.78 17.94
C GLN A 147 -8.97 -9.62 19.45
N LEU A 148 -7.76 -9.52 20.02
CA LEU A 148 -7.58 -9.24 21.45
C LEU A 148 -8.14 -7.86 21.81
N TYR A 149 -7.83 -6.83 21.01
CA TYR A 149 -8.33 -5.47 21.21
C TYR A 149 -9.86 -5.42 21.21
N SER A 150 -10.50 -5.99 20.18
CA SER A 150 -11.96 -6.00 20.07
C SER A 150 -12.63 -6.79 21.19
N SER A 151 -11.95 -7.85 21.65
CA SER A 151 -12.38 -8.65 22.79
C SER A 151 -12.35 -7.85 24.10
N VAL A 152 -11.30 -7.05 24.31
CA VAL A 152 -11.20 -6.13 25.46
C VAL A 152 -12.25 -5.03 25.38
N ASP A 153 -12.43 -4.41 24.21
CA ASP A 153 -13.40 -3.33 23.98
C ASP A 153 -14.85 -3.77 24.25
N TYR A 154 -15.19 -5.04 23.97
CA TYR A 154 -16.51 -5.59 24.31
C TYR A 154 -16.76 -5.78 25.81
N LEU A 155 -15.71 -5.91 26.63
CA LEU A 155 -15.84 -6.14 28.08
C LEU A 155 -16.02 -4.86 28.89
N PHE A 156 -15.58 -3.71 28.36
CA PHE A 156 -15.56 -2.42 29.04
C PHE A 156 -16.60 -1.47 28.45
#